data_AF-W7B1V4-F1
#
_entry.id   AF-W7B1V4-F1
#
_cell.length_a   1.000
_cell.length_b   1.000
_cell.length_c   1.000
_cell.angle_alpha   90.00
_cell.angle_beta   90.00
_cell.angle_gamma   90.00
#
_symmetry.space_group_name_H-M   'P 1'
#
loop_
_entity.id
_entity.type
_entity.pdbx_description
1 polymer ?
#
loop_
_entity_poly.entity_id
_entity_poly.type
_entity_poly.pdbx_seq_one_letter_code
_entity_poly.pdbx_strand_id
1 'polypeptide(L)'
;MLFDTHVHLNDEAFRDDLEEVILRAKENDVSKMAVVGFNKETIERALELADKYDFIYLILGWHPTDAIDFTDQDLEWLRKLTKHPKMVALGEMGLDYHWDTSPKEVQFEVFRKQIRLAKEVNLPIVIHNREATEDVVRILREEHAEEVGGIMHCFGETVEVMEECLALNFYISFGGTVTFKKCEIT
;
A
#
# COMPACT_ATOMS: atom_id res chain seq x y z
N MET A 1 -2.03 17.61 -14.58
CA MET A 1 -0.95 16.75 -14.03
C MET A 1 -1.46 16.07 -12.77
N LEU A 2 -1.76 14.78 -12.87
CA LEU A 2 -2.21 13.92 -11.77
C LEU A 2 -1.10 12.93 -11.41
N PHE A 3 -1.03 12.58 -10.13
CA PHE A 3 -0.25 11.47 -9.60
C PHE A 3 -1.24 10.44 -9.08
N ASP A 4 -1.27 9.25 -9.68
CA ASP A 4 -2.02 8.13 -9.14
C ASP A 4 -1.19 7.42 -8.06
N THR A 5 -1.61 7.55 -6.81
CA THR A 5 -0.83 7.14 -5.64
C THR A 5 -0.86 5.63 -5.40
N HIS A 6 -1.71 4.87 -6.11
CA HIS A 6 -1.85 3.45 -5.87
C HIS A 6 -2.40 2.72 -7.10
N VAL A 7 -1.52 2.09 -7.88
CA VAL A 7 -1.91 1.27 -9.03
C VAL A 7 -1.31 -0.14 -8.97
N HIS A 8 -2.03 -1.11 -9.51
CA HIS A 8 -1.54 -2.48 -9.70
C HIS A 8 -1.28 -2.79 -11.18
N LEU A 9 -0.49 -1.96 -11.87
CA LEU A 9 -0.07 -2.21 -13.26
C LEU A 9 0.80 -3.48 -13.42
N ASN A 10 1.23 -4.04 -12.31
CA ASN A 10 1.93 -5.31 -12.16
C ASN A 10 0.98 -6.52 -12.07
N ASP A 11 -0.33 -6.32 -12.05
CA ASP A 11 -1.32 -7.40 -12.06
C ASP A 11 -1.37 -8.11 -13.43
N GLU A 12 -1.65 -9.41 -13.43
CA GLU A 12 -1.77 -10.21 -14.65
C GLU A 12 -2.84 -9.69 -15.61
N ALA A 13 -3.90 -9.05 -15.08
CA ALA A 13 -4.97 -8.47 -15.87
C ALA A 13 -4.50 -7.44 -16.91
N PHE A 14 -3.33 -6.83 -16.71
CA PHE A 14 -2.76 -5.84 -17.64
C PHE A 14 -1.69 -6.43 -18.57
N ARG A 15 -1.41 -7.73 -18.51
CA ARG A 15 -0.31 -8.34 -19.27
C ARG A 15 -0.39 -8.09 -20.78
N ASP A 16 -1.60 -8.09 -21.32
CA ASP A 16 -1.83 -8.01 -22.78
C ASP A 16 -1.91 -6.57 -23.30
N ASP A 17 -2.26 -5.58 -22.48
CA ASP A 17 -2.52 -4.21 -22.91
C ASP A 17 -1.84 -3.11 -22.07
N LEU A 18 -0.87 -3.47 -21.21
CA LEU A 18 -0.19 -2.55 -20.28
C LEU A 18 0.29 -1.24 -20.94
N GLU A 19 0.94 -1.32 -22.09
CA GLU A 19 1.46 -0.13 -22.77
C GLU A 19 0.34 0.80 -23.24
N GLU A 20 -0.79 0.22 -23.69
CA GLU A 20 -1.98 0.98 -24.06
C GLU A 20 -2.66 1.60 -22.84
N VAL A 21 -2.72 0.89 -21.71
CA VAL A 21 -3.24 1.41 -20.43
C VAL A 21 -2.43 2.62 -19.98
N ILE A 22 -1.11 2.51 -19.99
CA ILE A 22 -0.20 3.60 -19.61
C ILE A 22 -0.38 4.81 -20.56
N LEU A 23 -0.52 4.56 -21.86
CA LEU A 23 -0.76 5.62 -22.84
C LEU A 23 -2.08 6.34 -22.57
N ARG A 24 -3.19 5.59 -22.41
CA ARG A 24 -4.50 6.15 -22.09
C ARG A 24 -4.48 6.97 -20.81
N ALA A 25 -3.77 6.51 -19.78
CA ALA A 25 -3.63 7.23 -18.53
C ALA A 25 -2.89 8.56 -18.71
N LYS A 26 -1.80 8.58 -19.50
CA LYS A 26 -1.07 9.81 -19.84
C LYS A 26 -1.90 10.79 -20.66
N GLU A 27 -2.68 10.30 -21.61
CA GLU A 27 -3.62 11.11 -22.41
C GLU A 27 -4.71 11.76 -21.54
N ASN A 28 -4.97 11.22 -20.34
CA ASN A 28 -5.88 11.76 -19.33
C ASN A 28 -5.13 12.43 -18.17
N ASP A 29 -3.97 13.02 -18.43
CA ASP A 29 -3.17 13.80 -17.48
C ASP A 29 -2.57 13.04 -16.28
N VAL A 30 -2.68 11.71 -16.22
CA VAL A 30 -2.00 10.87 -15.22
C VAL A 30 -0.55 10.69 -15.61
N SER A 31 0.29 11.59 -15.10
CA SER A 31 1.69 11.72 -15.49
C SER A 31 2.68 10.94 -14.62
N LYS A 32 2.23 10.50 -13.43
CA LYS A 32 3.03 9.76 -12.45
C LYS A 32 2.14 8.73 -11.78
N MET A 33 2.72 7.57 -11.47
CA MET A 33 2.01 6.44 -10.89
C MET A 33 2.92 5.77 -9.86
N ALA A 34 2.36 5.39 -8.71
CA ALA A 34 3.05 4.52 -7.77
C ALA A 34 2.50 3.10 -7.90
N VAL A 35 3.33 2.19 -8.42
CA VAL A 35 2.98 0.77 -8.55
C VAL A 35 3.22 0.08 -7.22
N VAL A 36 2.20 -0.66 -6.77
CA VAL A 36 2.21 -1.35 -5.47
C VAL A 36 2.54 -2.82 -5.66
N GLY A 37 3.70 -3.23 -5.13
CA GLY A 37 4.09 -4.63 -5.01
C GLY A 37 3.80 -5.12 -3.60
N PHE A 38 3.02 -6.20 -3.48
CA PHE A 38 2.42 -6.62 -2.22
C PHE A 38 2.69 -8.09 -1.86
N ASN A 39 3.45 -8.79 -2.70
CA ASN A 39 4.05 -10.10 -2.47
C ASN A 39 5.24 -10.27 -3.41
N LYS A 40 5.95 -11.40 -3.34
CA LYS A 40 7.18 -11.61 -4.12
C LYS A 40 7.03 -11.36 -5.63
N GLU A 41 6.04 -11.98 -6.26
CA GLU A 41 5.82 -11.90 -7.71
C GLU A 41 5.48 -10.47 -8.14
N THR A 42 4.55 -9.84 -7.43
CA THR A 42 4.11 -8.48 -7.73
C THR A 42 5.20 -7.43 -7.45
N ILE A 43 6.07 -7.66 -6.45
CA ILE A 43 7.26 -6.84 -6.19
C ILE A 43 8.25 -6.94 -7.34
N GLU A 44 8.61 -8.15 -7.77
CA GLU A 44 9.54 -8.36 -8.89
C GLU A 44 9.03 -7.66 -10.16
N ARG A 45 7.73 -7.81 -10.45
CA ARG A 45 7.10 -7.14 -11.58
C ARG A 45 7.06 -5.62 -11.43
N ALA A 46 6.81 -5.09 -10.23
CA ALA A 46 6.83 -3.65 -9.98
C ALA A 46 8.23 -3.06 -10.22
N LEU A 47 9.30 -3.76 -9.82
CA LEU A 47 10.69 -3.36 -10.07
C LEU A 47 10.97 -3.27 -11.57
N GLU A 48 10.56 -4.26 -12.36
CA GLU A 48 10.71 -4.22 -13.83
C GLU A 48 10.03 -3.00 -14.45
N LEU A 49 8.82 -2.65 -13.98
CA LEU A 49 8.08 -1.49 -14.46
C LEU A 49 8.76 -0.18 -14.08
N ALA A 50 9.23 -0.06 -12.84
CA ALA A 50 9.96 1.10 -12.38
C ALA A 50 11.29 1.26 -13.13
N ASP A 51 12.00 0.19 -13.46
CA ASP A 51 13.23 0.28 -14.25
C ASP A 51 12.96 0.68 -15.71
N LYS A 52 11.85 0.22 -16.29
CA LYS A 52 11.46 0.54 -17.67
C LYS A 52 10.94 1.97 -17.84
N TYR A 53 10.25 2.53 -16.84
CA TYR A 53 9.52 3.79 -16.97
C TYR A 53 9.93 4.83 -15.93
N ASP A 54 10.35 6.02 -16.38
CA ASP A 54 10.83 7.11 -15.50
C ASP A 54 9.76 7.76 -14.61
N PHE A 55 8.49 7.60 -14.97
CA PHE A 55 7.35 8.19 -14.27
C PHE A 55 6.65 7.20 -13.32
N ILE A 56 7.16 5.97 -13.21
CA ILE A 56 6.67 4.96 -12.28
C ILE A 56 7.52 4.97 -11.02
N TYR A 57 6.85 4.99 -9.87
CA TYR A 57 7.43 4.91 -8.53
C TYR A 57 6.98 3.64 -7.84
N LEU A 58 7.66 3.27 -6.76
CA LEU A 58 7.48 2.00 -6.07
C LEU A 58 6.94 2.19 -4.65
N ILE A 59 5.93 1.40 -4.33
CA ILE A 59 5.47 1.12 -2.98
C ILE A 59 5.58 -0.40 -2.84
N LEU A 60 6.45 -0.88 -1.95
CA LEU A 60 6.74 -2.32 -1.81
C LEU A 60 6.53 -2.79 -0.37
N GLY A 61 5.88 -3.93 -0.21
CA GLY A 61 5.48 -4.46 1.09
C GLY A 61 4.85 -5.83 0.96
N TRP A 62 4.16 -6.25 2.01
CA TRP A 62 3.49 -7.55 2.07
C TRP A 62 2.05 -7.41 2.54
N HIS A 63 1.12 -7.82 1.69
CA HIS A 63 -0.32 -7.70 1.93
C HIS A 63 -0.75 -8.63 3.07
N PRO A 64 -1.75 -8.24 3.90
CA PRO A 64 -2.30 -9.10 4.94
C PRO A 64 -2.81 -10.45 4.44
N THR A 65 -3.33 -10.54 3.21
CA THR A 65 -3.83 -11.81 2.67
C THR A 65 -2.73 -12.84 2.47
N ASP A 66 -1.50 -12.37 2.23
CA ASP A 66 -0.33 -13.18 1.89
C ASP A 66 0.66 -13.26 3.07
N ALA A 67 0.25 -12.77 4.24
CA ALA A 67 1.08 -12.66 5.44
C ALA A 67 1.59 -14.02 5.94
N ILE A 68 0.86 -15.11 5.70
CA ILE A 68 1.26 -16.47 6.09
C ILE A 68 2.56 -16.94 5.41
N ASP A 69 2.86 -16.40 4.23
CA ASP A 69 4.06 -16.74 3.46
C ASP A 69 5.25 -15.82 3.78
N PHE A 70 5.06 -14.79 4.62
CA PHE A 70 6.09 -13.81 4.93
C PHE A 70 7.14 -14.35 5.90
N THR A 71 8.40 -14.35 5.47
CA THR A 71 9.53 -14.80 6.29
C THR A 71 10.48 -13.66 6.66
N ASP A 72 11.38 -13.90 7.60
CA ASP A 72 12.44 -12.94 7.92
C ASP A 72 13.41 -12.70 6.75
N GLN A 73 13.50 -13.64 5.78
CA GLN A 73 14.27 -13.44 4.56
C GLN A 73 13.59 -12.41 3.65
N ASP A 74 12.25 -12.42 3.59
CA ASP A 74 11.47 -11.46 2.82
C ASP A 74 11.55 -10.07 3.45
N LEU A 75 11.55 -9.97 4.78
CA LEU A 75 11.80 -8.70 5.48
C LEU A 75 13.18 -8.12 5.15
N GLU A 76 14.23 -8.93 5.17
CA GLU A 76 15.58 -8.50 4.79
C GLU A 76 15.69 -8.17 3.29
N TRP A 77 14.92 -8.85 2.45
CA TRP A 77 14.84 -8.52 1.04
C TRP A 77 14.16 -7.16 0.81
N LEU A 78 13.00 -6.91 1.42
CA LEU A 78 12.33 -5.60 1.42
C LEU A 78 13.29 -4.49 1.87
N ARG A 79 14.02 -4.71 2.96
CA ARG A 79 15.05 -3.76 3.46
C ARG A 79 16.12 -3.42 2.42
N LYS A 80 16.50 -4.35 1.55
CA LYS A 80 17.45 -4.06 0.46
C LYS A 80 16.79 -3.26 -0.64
N LEU A 81 15.54 -3.58 -0.97
CA LEU A 81 14.77 -2.91 -2.02
C LEU A 81 14.47 -1.45 -1.71
N THR A 82 14.36 -1.05 -0.44
CA THR A 82 14.15 0.37 -0.05
C THR A 82 15.25 1.31 -0.54
N LYS A 83 16.41 0.79 -0.93
CA LYS A 83 17.52 1.57 -1.52
C LYS A 83 17.32 1.93 -2.99
N HIS A 84 16.30 1.37 -3.63
CA HIS A 84 16.00 1.64 -5.03
C HIS A 84 15.57 3.12 -5.20
N PRO A 85 16.10 3.87 -6.18
CA PRO A 85 15.91 5.33 -6.27
C PRO A 85 14.46 5.77 -6.53
N LYS A 86 13.60 4.84 -6.97
CA LYS A 86 12.17 5.08 -7.21
C LYS A 86 11.26 4.60 -6.06
N MET A 87 11.82 4.12 -4.95
CA MET A 87 11.06 3.83 -3.73
C MET A 87 10.54 5.10 -3.09
N VAL A 88 9.23 5.14 -2.82
CA VAL A 88 8.58 6.29 -2.19
C VAL A 88 7.85 5.95 -0.89
N ALA A 89 7.47 4.69 -0.68
CA ALA A 89 6.84 4.21 0.55
C ALA A 89 7.00 2.68 0.69
N LEU A 90 6.73 2.16 1.89
CA LEU A 90 6.51 0.73 2.11
C LEU A 90 5.02 0.40 2.14
N GLY A 91 4.66 -0.78 1.69
CA GLY A 91 3.28 -1.24 1.58
C GLY A 91 3.01 -1.91 0.22
N GLU A 92 1.84 -2.43 -0.03
CA GLU A 92 0.69 -2.36 0.84
C GLU A 92 0.81 -3.32 2.03
N MET A 93 0.56 -2.80 3.24
CA MET A 93 0.58 -3.54 4.50
C MET A 93 -0.64 -3.18 5.31
N GLY A 94 -1.04 -4.00 6.28
CA GLY A 94 -2.18 -3.68 7.14
C GLY A 94 -2.92 -4.93 7.52
N LEU A 95 -4.26 -4.87 7.55
CA LEU A 95 -5.12 -5.96 8.00
C LEU A 95 -6.33 -6.15 7.06
N ASP A 96 -6.67 -7.41 6.80
CA ASP A 96 -7.85 -7.82 6.03
C ASP A 96 -8.57 -8.96 6.76
N TYR A 97 -9.76 -8.70 7.27
CA TYR A 97 -10.61 -9.70 7.94
C TYR A 97 -11.72 -10.25 7.05
N HIS A 98 -11.82 -9.75 5.82
CA HIS A 98 -12.78 -10.23 4.86
C HIS A 98 -12.32 -11.56 4.24
N TRP A 99 -11.03 -11.65 3.92
CA TRP A 99 -10.44 -12.86 3.35
C TRP A 99 -9.72 -13.69 4.42
N ASP A 100 -10.20 -14.91 4.65
CA ASP A 100 -9.61 -15.86 5.61
C ASP A 100 -8.43 -16.64 4.99
N THR A 101 -7.40 -15.92 4.54
CA THR A 101 -6.20 -16.50 3.89
C THR A 101 -4.98 -16.51 4.81
N SER A 102 -4.93 -15.61 5.78
CA SER A 102 -3.85 -15.51 6.78
C SER A 102 -4.44 -15.27 8.18
N PRO A 103 -4.04 -16.04 9.22
CA PRO A 103 -4.53 -15.84 10.59
C PRO A 103 -4.24 -14.44 11.13
N LYS A 104 -5.17 -13.86 11.90
CA LYS A 104 -5.05 -12.48 12.43
C LYS A 104 -3.72 -12.19 13.13
N GLU A 105 -3.28 -13.09 14.01
CA GLU A 105 -2.02 -12.92 14.74
C GLU A 105 -0.80 -12.86 13.82
N VAL A 106 -0.84 -13.59 12.70
CA VAL A 106 0.21 -13.53 11.67
C VAL A 106 0.16 -12.19 10.95
N GLN A 107 -1.04 -11.72 10.57
CA GLN A 107 -1.20 -10.38 9.98
C GLN A 107 -0.66 -9.29 10.93
N PHE A 108 -0.91 -9.38 12.23
CA PHE A 108 -0.40 -8.45 13.24
C PHE A 108 1.13 -8.43 13.28
N GLU A 109 1.76 -9.60 13.36
CA GLU A 109 3.22 -9.67 13.38
C GLU A 109 3.83 -9.08 12.11
N VAL A 110 3.31 -9.45 10.94
CA VAL A 110 3.81 -8.99 9.63
C VAL A 110 3.62 -7.47 9.50
N PHE A 111 2.46 -6.95 9.88
CA PHE A 111 2.19 -5.52 9.84
C PHE A 111 3.17 -4.74 10.73
N ARG A 112 3.38 -5.16 11.97
CA ARG A 112 4.35 -4.52 12.90
C ARG A 112 5.78 -4.60 12.40
N LYS A 113 6.21 -5.74 11.85
CA LYS A 113 7.56 -5.90 11.26
C LYS A 113 7.78 -4.88 10.14
N GLN A 114 6.78 -4.66 9.29
CA GLN A 114 6.87 -3.69 8.20
C GLN A 114 6.85 -2.23 8.69
N ILE A 115 6.04 -1.88 9.70
CA ILE A 115 6.08 -0.54 10.32
C ILE A 115 7.47 -0.25 10.89
N ARG A 116 8.05 -1.21 11.62
CA ARG A 116 9.39 -1.06 12.20
C ARG A 116 10.46 -0.87 11.13
N LEU A 117 10.38 -1.65 10.04
CA LEU A 117 11.26 -1.46 8.88
C LEU A 117 11.12 -0.05 8.31
N ALA A 118 9.89 0.46 8.16
CA ALA A 118 9.63 1.79 7.64
C ALA A 118 10.28 2.89 8.48
N LYS A 119 10.19 2.78 9.81
CA LYS A 119 10.87 3.67 10.75
C LYS A 119 12.40 3.61 10.61
N GLU A 120 12.95 2.40 10.50
CA GLU A 120 14.40 2.21 10.34
C GLU A 120 14.96 2.83 9.06
N VAL A 121 14.18 2.80 7.96
CA VAL A 121 14.60 3.35 6.66
C VAL A 121 14.05 4.75 6.38
N ASN A 122 13.26 5.31 7.30
CA ASN A 122 12.60 6.61 7.20
C ASN A 122 11.77 6.77 5.91
N LEU A 123 10.90 5.79 5.64
CA LEU A 123 9.92 5.84 4.55
C LEU A 123 8.50 5.85 5.10
N PRO A 124 7.56 6.60 4.49
CA PRO A 124 6.15 6.53 4.85
C PRO A 124 5.56 5.15 4.49
N ILE A 125 4.40 4.84 5.04
CA ILE A 125 3.70 3.55 4.80
C ILE A 125 2.35 3.72 4.11
N VAL A 126 1.93 2.70 3.36
CA VAL A 126 0.61 2.64 2.72
C VAL A 126 -0.20 1.50 3.32
N ILE A 127 -1.35 1.84 3.87
CA ILE A 127 -2.16 0.97 4.72
C ILE A 127 -3.36 0.42 3.97
N HIS A 128 -3.45 -0.91 3.91
CA HIS A 128 -4.68 -1.64 3.66
C HIS A 128 -5.48 -1.79 4.95
N ASN A 129 -6.77 -1.50 4.85
CA ASN A 129 -7.70 -1.75 5.94
C ASN A 129 -8.98 -2.31 5.37
N ARG A 130 -9.38 -3.50 5.83
CA ARG A 130 -10.66 -4.08 5.46
C ARG A 130 -11.29 -4.84 6.62
N GLU A 131 -12.41 -4.31 7.10
CA GLU A 131 -13.17 -4.87 8.24
C GLU A 131 -12.32 -5.00 9.53
N ALA A 132 -11.21 -4.25 9.64
CA ALA A 132 -10.19 -4.40 10.67
C ALA A 132 -9.75 -3.07 11.31
N THR A 133 -10.55 -2.01 11.13
CA THR A 133 -10.20 -0.61 11.42
C THR A 133 -9.67 -0.37 12.83
N GLU A 134 -10.35 -0.91 13.84
CA GLU A 134 -9.95 -0.75 15.25
C GLU A 134 -8.55 -1.33 15.50
N ASP A 135 -8.27 -2.52 14.96
CA ASP A 135 -6.99 -3.19 15.14
C ASP A 135 -5.88 -2.48 14.34
N VAL A 136 -6.18 -1.98 13.14
CA VAL A 136 -5.23 -1.19 12.34
C VAL A 136 -4.80 0.05 13.12
N VAL A 137 -5.76 0.86 13.57
CA VAL A 137 -5.47 2.09 14.31
C VAL A 137 -4.75 1.81 15.63
N ARG A 138 -5.15 0.75 16.35
CA ARG A 138 -4.44 0.33 17.57
C ARG A 138 -2.97 0.02 17.29
N ILE A 139 -2.68 -0.80 16.27
CA ILE A 139 -1.30 -1.20 15.94
C ILE A 139 -0.48 0.01 15.49
N LEU A 140 -1.04 0.92 14.68
CA LEU A 140 -0.37 2.14 14.27
C LEU A 140 0.05 3.00 15.47
N ARG A 141 -0.83 3.15 16.48
CA ARG A 141 -0.51 3.87 17.73
C ARG A 141 0.56 3.18 18.56
N GLU A 142 0.44 1.86 18.73
CA GLU A 142 1.38 1.09 19.55
C GLU A 142 2.81 1.04 18.95
N GLU A 143 2.93 1.04 17.62
CA GLU A 143 4.22 1.05 16.92
C GLU A 143 4.76 2.47 16.69
N HIS A 144 4.04 3.51 17.13
CA HIS A 144 4.37 4.91 16.87
C HIS A 144 4.56 5.21 15.38
N ALA A 145 3.59 4.79 14.57
CA ALA A 145 3.65 4.94 13.11
C ALA A 145 3.58 6.41 12.65
N GLU A 146 3.13 7.33 13.52
CA GLU A 146 3.14 8.77 13.26
C GLU A 146 4.53 9.34 12.97
N GLU A 147 5.60 8.66 13.44
CA GLU A 147 6.99 9.02 13.15
C GLU A 147 7.31 9.01 11.65
N VAL A 148 6.68 8.12 10.88
CA VAL A 148 6.86 8.03 9.42
C VAL A 148 5.65 8.50 8.64
N GLY A 149 4.46 8.45 9.25
CA GLY A 149 3.20 8.78 8.59
C GLY A 149 2.91 7.89 7.39
N GLY A 150 1.93 8.27 6.57
CA GLY A 150 1.56 7.43 5.45
C GLY A 150 0.27 7.81 4.75
N ILE A 151 -0.31 6.83 4.06
CA ILE A 151 -1.61 6.92 3.40
C ILE A 151 -2.50 5.79 3.91
N MET A 152 -3.70 6.14 4.37
CA MET A 152 -4.82 5.20 4.50
C MET A 152 -5.42 5.00 3.10
N HIS A 153 -5.10 3.89 2.45
CA HIS A 153 -5.52 3.62 1.08
C HIS A 153 -7.02 3.27 1.03
N CYS A 154 -7.70 3.72 -0.04
CA CYS A 154 -9.10 3.40 -0.33
C CYS A 154 -10.02 3.58 0.88
N PHE A 155 -9.90 4.72 1.57
CA PHE A 155 -10.57 4.98 2.83
C PHE A 155 -12.09 5.00 2.66
N GLY A 156 -12.78 4.23 3.50
CA GLY A 156 -14.24 4.11 3.53
C GLY A 156 -14.82 4.06 4.94
N GLU A 157 -14.07 4.56 5.93
CA GLU A 157 -14.47 4.54 7.35
C GLU A 157 -15.16 5.86 7.76
N THR A 158 -15.52 5.99 9.04
CA THR A 158 -16.22 7.17 9.58
C THR A 158 -15.30 8.39 9.71
N VAL A 159 -15.92 9.57 9.89
CA VAL A 159 -15.19 10.83 10.11
C VAL A 159 -14.33 10.78 11.36
N GLU A 160 -14.79 10.11 12.42
CA GLU A 160 -14.02 9.95 13.65
C GLU A 160 -12.71 9.18 13.40
N VAL A 161 -12.80 8.07 12.67
CA VAL A 161 -11.60 7.30 12.26
C VAL A 161 -10.68 8.15 11.38
N MET A 162 -11.25 8.94 10.48
CA MET A 162 -10.49 9.85 9.63
C MET A 162 -9.68 10.86 10.45
N GLU A 163 -10.30 11.48 11.46
CA GLU A 163 -9.64 12.42 12.37
C GLU A 163 -8.51 11.76 13.17
N GLU A 164 -8.72 10.52 13.62
CA GLU A 164 -7.68 9.73 14.29
C GLU A 164 -6.49 9.44 13.37
N CYS A 165 -6.74 9.03 12.13
CA CYS A 165 -5.67 8.79 11.15
C CYS A 165 -4.90 10.07 10.82
N LEU A 166 -5.59 11.21 10.66
CA LEU A 166 -4.95 12.51 10.44
C LEU A 166 -4.05 12.91 11.62
N ALA A 167 -4.52 12.67 12.86
CA ALA A 167 -3.73 12.92 14.07
C ALA A 167 -2.46 12.05 14.15
N LEU A 168 -2.46 10.89 13.50
CA LEU A 168 -1.32 9.98 13.36
C LEU A 168 -0.44 10.28 12.15
N ASN A 169 -0.53 11.49 11.53
CA ASN A 169 0.27 11.88 10.38
C ASN A 169 0.00 11.02 9.12
N PHE A 170 -1.23 10.53 8.95
CA PHE A 170 -1.66 9.85 7.72
C PHE A 170 -2.51 10.76 6.84
N TYR A 171 -2.31 10.64 5.53
CA TYR A 171 -3.21 11.15 4.52
C TYR A 171 -4.34 10.17 4.26
N ILE A 172 -5.47 10.69 3.79
CA ILE A 172 -6.66 9.92 3.45
C ILE A 172 -6.74 9.82 1.92
N SER A 173 -6.75 8.61 1.39
CA SER A 173 -6.87 8.37 -0.05
C SER A 173 -8.27 7.90 -0.39
N PHE A 174 -8.86 8.51 -1.42
CA PHE A 174 -10.15 8.11 -1.97
C PHE A 174 -9.95 7.46 -3.32
N GLY A 175 -10.50 6.25 -3.49
CA GLY A 175 -10.53 5.53 -4.77
C GLY A 175 -11.87 5.71 -5.49
N GLY A 176 -12.04 4.97 -6.59
CA GLY A 176 -13.30 4.98 -7.36
C GLY A 176 -14.52 4.49 -6.59
N THR A 177 -14.32 3.77 -5.47
CA THR A 177 -15.37 3.28 -4.58
C THR A 177 -16.29 4.38 -4.04
N VAL A 178 -15.79 5.61 -3.90
CA VAL A 178 -16.59 6.78 -3.49
C VAL A 178 -17.72 7.10 -4.47
N THR A 179 -17.62 6.66 -5.72
CA THR A 179 -18.64 6.87 -6.74
C THR A 179 -19.75 5.80 -6.72
N PHE A 180 -19.61 4.76 -5.90
CA PHE A 180 -20.58 3.68 -5.84
C PHE A 180 -21.85 4.12 -5.11
N LYS A 181 -23.01 3.69 -5.61
CA LYS A 181 -24.33 4.06 -5.05
C LYS A 181 -24.53 3.66 -3.58
N LYS A 182 -23.74 2.73 -3.06
CA LYS A 182 -23.78 2.25 -1.66
C LYS A 182 -22.78 2.96 -0.74
N CYS A 183 -22.02 3.94 -1.23
CA CYS A 183 -21.17 4.77 -0.40
C CYS A 183 -22.05 5.81 0.31
N GLU A 184 -22.56 5.46 1.48
CA GLU A 184 -23.26 6.39 2.37
C GLU A 184 -22.23 7.00 3.32
N ILE A 185 -22.20 8.34 3.40
CA ILE A 185 -21.44 9.03 4.44
C ILE A 185 -22.27 8.87 5.72
N THR A 186 -21.86 7.95 6.59
CA THR A 186 -22.38 7.85 7.96
C THR A 186 -21.65 8.79 8.89
#